data_AF-A0A0J7JZ51-F1
#
_entry.id   AF-A0A0J7JZ51-F1
#
_cell.length_a   1.000
_cell.length_b   1.000
_cell.length_c   1.000
_cell.angle_alpha   90.00
_cell.angle_beta   90.00
_cell.angle_gamma   90.00
#
_symmetry.space_group_name_H-M   'P 1'
#
loop_
_entity.id
_entity.type
_entity.pdbx_description
1 polymer ?
#
loop_
_entity_poly.entity_id
_entity_poly.type
_entity_poly.pdbx_seq_one_letter_code
_entity_poly.pdbx_strand_id
1 'polypeptide(L)'
;MLKYLSKENSKYILGALDVIDGKLVKPKPLAEGATNAQIKTHKECSDCYRKANSYAKSIITSAITDEVYQKIMNKETASEAWEALKQQFEATSKDQLFKICTEFLSFRRKS
;
A
#
# COMPACT_ATOMS: atom_id res chain seq x y z
N MET A 1 14.84 -25.94 11.33
CA MET A 1 14.40 -24.63 11.84
C MET A 1 14.37 -23.56 10.73
N LEU A 2 15.47 -23.36 9.97
CA LEU A 2 15.55 -22.34 8.90
C LEU A 2 14.52 -22.49 7.76
N LYS A 3 14.17 -23.72 7.35
CA LYS A 3 13.14 -23.96 6.30
C LYS A 3 11.72 -23.55 6.71
N TYR A 4 11.41 -23.56 8.01
CA TYR A 4 10.09 -23.14 8.51
C TYR A 4 9.97 -21.62 8.54
N LEU A 5 11.02 -20.92 8.99
CA LEU A 5 11.11 -19.46 8.95
C LEU A 5 10.98 -18.92 7.52
N SER A 6 11.57 -19.59 6.53
CA SER A 6 11.44 -19.22 5.11
C SER A 6 10.01 -19.38 4.58
N LYS A 7 9.30 -20.46 4.95
CA LYS A 7 7.90 -20.69 4.55
C LYS A 7 6.92 -19.72 5.23
N GLU A 8 7.15 -19.40 6.49
CA GLU A 8 6.31 -18.45 7.23
C GLU A 8 6.53 -17.02 6.71
N ASN A 9 7.79 -16.60 6.55
CA ASN A 9 8.13 -15.31 5.93
C ASN A 9 7.55 -15.19 4.52
N SER A 10 7.56 -16.26 3.73
CA SER A 10 6.94 -16.28 2.41
C SER A 10 5.43 -16.03 2.48
N LYS A 11 4.71 -16.63 3.44
CA LYS A 11 3.27 -16.34 3.63
C LYS A 11 3.00 -14.90 4.03
N TYR A 12 3.84 -14.31 4.90
CA TYR A 12 3.68 -12.91 5.32
C TYR A 12 3.93 -11.94 4.16
N ILE A 13 4.98 -12.18 3.36
CA ILE A 13 5.29 -11.37 2.17
C ILE A 13 4.18 -11.51 1.12
N LEU A 14 3.71 -12.73 0.85
CA LEU A 14 2.62 -12.97 -0.09
C LEU A 14 1.33 -12.28 0.33
N GLY A 15 0.95 -12.37 1.61
CA GLY A 15 -0.21 -11.66 2.13
C GLY A 15 -0.07 -10.13 2.02
N ALA A 16 1.12 -9.58 2.23
CA ALA A 16 1.38 -8.15 2.07
C ALA A 16 1.17 -7.69 0.62
N LEU A 17 1.68 -8.48 -0.34
CA LEU A 17 1.49 -8.23 -1.78
C LEU A 17 0.02 -8.30 -2.16
N ASP A 18 -0.71 -9.30 -1.66
CA ASP A 18 -2.14 -9.42 -1.91
C ASP A 18 -2.94 -8.22 -1.37
N VAL A 19 -2.53 -7.63 -0.24
CA VAL A 19 -3.13 -6.38 0.26
C VAL A 19 -2.83 -5.23 -0.68
N ILE A 20 -1.58 -5.06 -1.12
CA ILE A 20 -1.17 -3.98 -2.02
C ILE A 20 -1.95 -4.05 -3.33
N ASP A 21 -2.07 -5.24 -3.92
CA ASP A 21 -2.83 -5.52 -5.15
C ASP A 21 -4.36 -5.43 -4.97
N GLY A 22 -4.85 -5.23 -3.75
CA GLY A 22 -6.29 -5.21 -3.44
C GLY A 22 -6.98 -6.58 -3.54
N LYS A 23 -6.22 -7.67 -3.62
CA LYS A 23 -6.75 -9.05 -3.61
C LYS A 23 -7.18 -9.49 -2.21
N LEU A 24 -6.46 -9.03 -1.19
CA LEU A 24 -6.81 -9.24 0.22
C LEU A 24 -7.33 -7.94 0.81
N VAL A 25 -8.66 -7.86 0.99
CA VAL A 25 -9.35 -6.65 1.46
C VAL A 25 -9.84 -6.79 2.90
N LYS A 26 -10.07 -5.65 3.55
CA LYS A 26 -10.64 -5.58 4.90
C LYS A 26 -11.97 -6.35 4.93
N PRO A 27 -12.12 -7.38 5.80
CA PRO A 27 -13.37 -8.09 5.92
C PRO A 27 -14.51 -7.15 6.32
N LYS A 28 -15.67 -7.31 5.68
CA LYS A 28 -16.87 -6.55 6.03
C LYS A 28 -17.33 -6.92 7.45
N PRO A 29 -17.95 -6.00 8.19
CA PRO A 29 -18.58 -6.33 9.46
C PRO A 29 -19.57 -7.48 9.32
N LEU A 30 -19.66 -8.33 10.33
CA LEU A 30 -20.67 -9.39 10.38
C LEU A 30 -22.07 -8.79 10.51
N ALA A 31 -23.06 -9.46 9.92
CA ALA A 31 -24.47 -9.13 10.11
C ALA A 31 -24.96 -9.52 11.51
N GLU A 32 -26.01 -8.86 12.00
CA GLU A 32 -26.69 -9.26 13.23
C GLU A 32 -27.24 -10.69 13.10
N GLY A 33 -27.02 -11.51 14.12
CA GLY A 33 -27.43 -12.93 14.13
C GLY A 33 -26.42 -13.91 13.53
N ALA A 34 -25.17 -13.49 13.27
CA ALA A 34 -24.13 -14.40 12.81
C ALA A 34 -23.90 -15.58 13.75
N THR A 35 -23.74 -16.78 13.18
CA THR A 35 -23.46 -18.00 13.94
C THR A 35 -22.07 -17.97 14.56
N ASN A 36 -21.85 -18.74 15.64
CA ASN A 36 -20.53 -18.85 16.28
C ASN A 36 -19.42 -19.30 15.32
N ALA A 37 -19.75 -20.16 14.34
CA ALA A 37 -18.80 -20.57 13.30
C ALA A 37 -18.41 -19.39 12.39
N GLN A 38 -19.38 -18.59 11.94
CA GLN A 38 -19.13 -17.39 11.13
C GLN A 38 -18.32 -16.33 11.89
N ILE A 39 -18.59 -16.15 13.19
CA ILE A 39 -17.84 -15.24 14.06
C ILE A 39 -16.37 -15.69 14.15
N LYS A 40 -16.13 -16.99 14.35
CA LYS A 40 -14.78 -17.54 14.42
C LYS A 40 -14.01 -17.33 13.12
N THR A 41 -14.60 -17.70 11.97
CA THR A 41 -13.97 -17.53 10.66
C THR A 41 -13.70 -16.07 10.34
N HIS A 42 -14.65 -15.17 10.62
CA HIS A 42 -14.47 -13.74 10.39
C HIS A 42 -13.31 -13.16 11.21
N LYS A 43 -13.19 -13.57 12.48
CA LYS A 43 -12.08 -13.18 13.33
C LYS A 43 -10.73 -13.64 12.76
N GLU A 44 -10.64 -14.89 12.33
CA GLU A 44 -9.43 -15.44 11.71
C GLU A 44 -9.05 -14.69 10.42
N CYS A 45 -10.02 -14.43 9.54
CA CYS A 45 -9.80 -13.64 8.33
C CYS A 45 -9.37 -12.21 8.63
N SER A 46 -10.01 -11.58 9.63
CA SER A 46 -9.69 -10.21 10.06
C SER A 46 -8.29 -10.11 10.65
N ASP A 47 -7.88 -11.10 11.44
CA ASP A 47 -6.53 -11.17 12.00
C ASP A 47 -5.48 -11.36 10.91
N CYS A 48 -5.74 -12.22 9.93
CA CYS A 48 -4.87 -12.40 8.77
C CYS A 48 -4.72 -11.11 7.96
N TYR A 49 -5.84 -10.46 7.60
CA TYR A 49 -5.82 -9.18 6.89
C TYR A 49 -5.06 -8.12 7.68
N ARG A 50 -5.35 -7.97 8.97
CA ARG A 50 -4.70 -6.97 9.83
C ARG A 50 -3.18 -7.14 9.85
N LYS A 51 -2.69 -8.38 10.02
CA LYS A 51 -1.25 -8.68 10.01
C LYS A 51 -0.63 -8.35 8.66
N ALA A 52 -1.23 -8.79 7.56
CA ALA A 52 -0.75 -8.53 6.21
C ALA A 52 -0.72 -7.03 5.89
N ASN A 53 -1.79 -6.30 6.21
CA ASN A 53 -1.90 -4.86 5.98
C ASN A 53 -0.88 -4.07 6.80
N SER A 54 -0.71 -4.39 8.08
CA SER A 54 0.30 -3.74 8.92
C SER A 54 1.71 -3.99 8.43
N TYR A 55 2.01 -5.22 7.98
CA TYR A 55 3.31 -5.56 7.42
C TYR A 55 3.58 -4.82 6.10
N ALA A 56 2.60 -4.77 5.20
CA ALA A 56 2.68 -4.00 3.96
C ALA A 56 2.91 -2.50 4.24
N LYS A 57 2.18 -1.90 5.19
CA LYS A 57 2.42 -0.51 5.62
C LYS A 57 3.84 -0.33 6.13
N SER A 58 4.32 -1.22 7.00
CA SER A 58 5.69 -1.15 7.53
C SER A 58 6.76 -1.19 6.42
N ILE A 59 6.58 -2.04 5.42
CA ILE A 59 7.49 -2.11 4.26
C ILE A 59 7.47 -0.78 3.51
N ILE A 60 6.28 -0.28 3.17
CA ILE A 60 6.11 1.00 2.46
C ILE A 60 6.79 2.13 3.24
N THR A 61 6.51 2.26 4.54
CA THR A 61 7.06 3.34 5.37
C THR A 61 8.57 3.25 5.55
N SER A 62 9.14 2.04 5.52
CA SER A 62 10.59 1.84 5.61
C SER A 62 11.35 2.22 4.33
N ALA A 63 10.64 2.34 3.21
CA ALA A 63 11.23 2.56 1.89
C ALA A 63 11.07 4.01 1.37
N ILE A 64 10.45 4.89 2.15
CA ILE A 64 10.15 6.27 1.74
C ILE A 64 10.77 7.27 2.74
N THR A 65 10.91 8.52 2.31
CA THR A 65 11.37 9.60 3.20
C THR A 65 10.24 10.10 4.09
N ASP A 66 10.59 10.82 5.17
CA ASP A 66 9.61 11.38 6.10
C ASP A 66 8.64 12.35 5.41
N GLU A 67 9.11 13.15 4.45
CA GLU A 67 8.26 14.08 3.70
C GLU A 67 7.20 13.36 2.87
N VAL A 68 7.55 12.20 2.31
CA VAL A 68 6.62 11.35 1.57
C VAL A 68 5.69 10.60 2.53
N TYR A 69 6.21 10.15 3.68
CA TYR A 69 5.42 9.51 4.72
C TYR A 69 4.28 10.39 5.22
N GLN A 70 4.53 11.68 5.49
CA GLN A 70 3.51 12.64 5.94
C GLN A 70 2.32 12.74 4.97
N LYS A 71 2.53 12.48 3.69
CA LYS A 71 1.47 12.55 2.66
C LYS A 71 0.60 11.30 2.61
N ILE A 72 1.10 10.16 3.09
CA ILE A 72 0.41 8.87 3.01
C ILE A 72 0.02 8.29 4.37
N MET A 73 0.46 8.90 5.48
CA MET A 73 0.20 8.38 6.84
C MET A 73 -1.29 8.33 7.19
N ASN A 74 -2.12 9.16 6.56
CA ASN A 74 -3.56 9.22 6.78
C ASN A 74 -4.35 8.12 6.03
N LYS A 75 -3.68 7.30 5.22
CA LYS A 75 -4.33 6.20 4.48
C LYS A 75 -4.59 5.02 5.39
N GLU A 76 -5.83 4.52 5.35
CA GLU A 76 -6.28 3.45 6.25
C GLU A 76 -5.60 2.14 5.88
N THR A 77 -5.55 1.84 4.58
CA THR A 77 -5.01 0.59 4.06
C THR A 77 -3.65 0.78 3.38
N ALA A 78 -2.86 -0.29 3.33
CA ALA A 78 -1.59 -0.29 2.58
C ALA A 78 -1.83 -0.10 1.07
N SER A 79 -2.94 -0.62 0.55
CA SER A 79 -3.35 -0.42 -0.84
C SER A 79 -3.59 1.06 -1.15
N GLU A 80 -4.35 1.77 -0.30
CA GLU A 80 -4.57 3.21 -0.45
C GLU A 80 -3.27 4.02 -0.36
N ALA A 81 -2.38 3.65 0.56
CA ALA A 81 -1.06 4.26 0.68
C ALA A 81 -0.24 4.06 -0.59
N TRP A 82 -0.25 2.85 -1.15
CA TRP A 82 0.43 2.51 -2.40
C TRP A 82 -0.13 3.25 -3.61
N GLU A 83 -1.45 3.33 -3.74
CA GLU A 83 -2.10 4.11 -4.81
C GLU A 83 -1.75 5.60 -4.72
N ALA A 84 -1.79 6.17 -3.52
CA ALA A 84 -1.41 7.56 -3.29
C ALA A 84 0.05 7.84 -3.67
N LEU A 85 0.96 6.91 -3.34
CA LEU A 85 2.36 6.99 -3.77
C LEU A 85 2.48 7.01 -5.29
N LYS A 86 1.87 6.04 -5.99
CA LYS A 86 1.91 5.98 -7.45
C LYS A 86 1.43 7.28 -8.09
N GLN A 87 0.29 7.80 -7.63
CA GLN A 87 -0.26 9.07 -8.13
C GLN A 87 0.70 10.25 -7.90
N GLN A 88 1.33 10.33 -6.71
CA GLN A 88 2.28 11.40 -6.41
C GLN A 88 3.52 11.33 -7.31
N PHE A 89 4.07 10.14 -7.52
CA PHE A 89 5.23 9.95 -8.39
C PHE A 89 4.89 10.30 -9.84
N GLU A 90 3.76 9.82 -10.36
CA GLU A 90 3.30 10.15 -11.72
C GLU A 90 3.07 11.65 -11.92
N ALA A 91 2.46 12.33 -10.95
CA ALA A 91 2.25 13.77 -11.01
C ALA A 91 3.58 14.54 -11.02
N THR A 92 4.51 14.15 -10.14
CA THR A 92 5.85 14.77 -10.07
C THR A 92 6.60 14.61 -11.38
N SER A 93 6.54 13.44 -12.02
CA SER A 93 7.16 13.21 -13.32
C SER A 93 6.56 14.08 -14.42
N LYS A 94 5.24 14.28 -14.44
CA LYS A 94 4.56 15.15 -15.42
C LYS A 94 4.95 16.62 -15.24
N ASP A 95 5.01 17.09 -13.99
CA ASP A 95 5.40 18.48 -13.68
C ASP A 95 6.85 18.76 -14.08
N GLN A 96 7.77 17.82 -13.81
CA GLN A 96 9.16 17.92 -14.24
C GLN A 96 9.28 17.98 -15.76
N LEU A 97 8.55 17.14 -16.49
CA LEU A 97 8.52 17.16 -17.94
C LEU A 97 8.00 18.50 -18.48
N PHE A 98 6.89 19.00 -17.93
CA PHE A 98 6.32 20.29 -18.33
C PHE A 98 7.28 21.45 -18.09
N LYS A 99 7.97 21.44 -16.94
CA LYS A 99 8.99 22.44 -16.61
C LYS A 99 10.13 22.43 -17.61
N ILE A 100 10.70 21.26 -17.92
CA ILE A 100 11.79 21.11 -18.90
C ILE A 100 11.33 21.58 -20.29
N CYS A 101 10.13 21.20 -20.73
CA CYS A 101 9.59 21.65 -22.01
C CYS A 101 9.43 23.17 -22.06
N THR A 102 8.93 23.78 -20.98
CA THR A 102 8.74 25.23 -20.89
C THR A 102 10.08 25.96 -20.94
N GLU A 103 11.07 25.49 -20.18
CA GLU A 103 12.42 26.03 -20.17
C GLU A 103 13.07 25.94 -21.57
N PHE A 104 12.99 24.77 -22.21
CA PHE A 104 13.52 24.55 -23.56
C PHE A 104 12.86 25.49 -24.60
N LEU A 105 11.54 25.63 -24.57
CA LEU A 105 10.81 26.54 -25.47
C LEU A 105 11.14 28.01 -25.18
N SER A 106 11.33 28.37 -23.91
CA SER A 106 11.73 29.73 -23.52
C SER A 106 13.15 30.06 -24.00
N PHE A 107 14.05 29.08 -24.03
CA PHE A 107 15.41 29.23 -24.54
C PHE A 107 15.41 29.44 -26.06
N ARG A 108 14.60 28.67 -26.81
CA ARG A 108 14.47 28.81 -28.27
C ARG A 108 13.87 30.16 -28.71
N ARG A 109 13.03 30.80 -27.88
CA ARG A 109 12.48 32.14 -28.18
C ARG A 109 13.46 33.29 -27.96
N LYS A 110 14.58 33.05 -27.27
CA LYS A 110 15.60 34.07 -26.96
C LYS A 110 16.87 33.95 -27.84
N SER A 111 16.90 33.01 -28.78
CA SER A 111 17.91 32.83 -29.82
C SER A 111 17.34 33.25 -31.18
#